data_AF-A0A5R8M1Z3-F1
#
_entry.id   AF-A0A5R8M1Z3-F1
#
_cell.length_a   1.000
_cell.length_b   1.000
_cell.length_c   1.000
_cell.angle_alpha   90.00
_cell.angle_beta   90.00
_cell.angle_gamma   90.00
#
_symmetry.space_group_name_H-M   'P 1'
#
loop_
_entity.id
_entity.type
_entity.pdbx_description
1 polymer ?
#
loop_
_entity_poly.entity_id
_entity_poly.type
_entity_poly.pdbx_seq_one_letter_code
_entity_poly.pdbx_strand_id
1 'polypeptide(L)'
;MSEWRESFKGVFGWSVSNDGKCVPPAQHFPECVIERLKWVERWAEDGLTFQGAFDAVLANNEDQIAKEFELGGEWLPTTQKFRDWRDKPGISGTRQMQIAVALMYGYEDNKEVTDDEQ
;
A
#
# COMPACT_ATOMS: atom_id res chain seq x y z
N MET A 1 -16.60 0.22 13.47
CA MET A 1 -16.49 -1.25 13.61
C MET A 1 -16.24 -1.93 12.27
N SER A 2 -16.91 -1.55 11.17
CA SER A 2 -16.67 -2.12 9.82
C SER A 2 -15.26 -1.84 9.29
N GLU A 3 -14.84 -0.57 9.20
CA GLU A 3 -13.51 -0.21 8.66
C GLU A 3 -12.34 -0.82 9.46
N TRP A 4 -12.47 -0.93 10.79
CA TRP A 4 -11.47 -1.59 11.64
C TRP A 4 -11.34 -3.07 11.26
N ARG A 5 -12.47 -3.77 11.09
CA ARG A 5 -12.48 -5.18 10.68
C ARG A 5 -11.90 -5.37 9.29
N GLU A 6 -12.22 -4.49 8.34
CA GLU A 6 -11.66 -4.51 6.99
C GLU A 6 -10.15 -4.30 7.01
N SER A 7 -9.67 -3.30 7.75
CA SER A 7 -8.23 -3.04 7.89
C SER A 7 -7.51 -4.23 8.54
N PHE A 8 -8.11 -4.82 9.57
CA PHE A 8 -7.56 -5.99 10.26
C PHE A 8 -7.54 -7.23 9.36
N LYS A 9 -8.60 -7.46 8.58
CA LYS A 9 -8.65 -8.54 7.58
C LYS A 9 -7.59 -8.34 6.50
N GLY A 10 -7.34 -7.10 6.07
CA GLY A 10 -6.26 -6.76 5.14
C GLY A 10 -4.87 -7.09 5.66
N VAL A 11 -4.66 -7.27 6.98
CA VAL A 11 -3.33 -7.62 7.52
C VAL A 11 -3.25 -9.09 7.90
N PHE A 12 -4.30 -9.61 8.55
CA PHE A 12 -4.29 -10.94 9.19
C PHE A 12 -5.12 -11.99 8.44
N GLY A 13 -5.82 -11.62 7.37
CA GLY A 13 -6.73 -12.49 6.62
C GLY A 13 -6.04 -13.46 5.65
N TRP A 14 -4.85 -13.94 6.00
CA TRP A 14 -4.12 -14.94 5.23
C TRP A 14 -4.90 -16.26 5.16
N SER A 15 -4.75 -16.98 4.04
CA SER A 15 -5.36 -18.30 3.89
C SER A 15 -4.41 -19.28 3.18
N VAL A 16 -4.80 -20.55 3.13
CA VAL A 16 -4.08 -21.59 2.41
C VAL A 16 -5.01 -22.10 1.30
N SER A 17 -4.53 -22.08 0.06
CA SER A 17 -5.25 -22.60 -1.10
C SER A 17 -5.31 -24.13 -1.10
N ASN A 18 -6.13 -24.71 -1.97
CA ASN A 18 -6.30 -26.16 -2.07
C ASN A 18 -5.00 -26.89 -2.46
N ASP A 19 -4.08 -26.22 -3.15
CA ASP A 19 -2.74 -26.73 -3.51
C ASP A 19 -1.68 -26.49 -2.41
N GLY A 20 -2.08 -25.99 -1.23
CA GLY A 20 -1.22 -25.80 -0.08
C GLY A 20 -0.38 -24.52 -0.08
N LYS A 21 -0.62 -23.59 -1.01
CA LYS A 21 0.10 -22.30 -1.07
C LYS A 21 -0.52 -21.28 -0.12
N CYS A 22 0.33 -20.40 0.42
CA CYS A 22 -0.11 -19.26 1.24
C CYS A 22 -0.69 -18.17 0.33
N VAL A 23 -1.91 -17.70 0.62
CA VAL A 23 -2.60 -16.66 -0.14
C VAL A 23 -2.67 -15.39 0.70
N PRO A 24 -2.12 -14.26 0.21
CA PRO A 24 -2.17 -12.99 0.91
C PRO A 24 -3.60 -12.45 1.03
N PRO A 25 -3.92 -11.68 2.08
CA PRO A 25 -5.22 -11.04 2.19
C PRO A 25 -5.42 -10.02 1.08
N ALA A 26 -6.61 -10.02 0.46
CA ALA A 26 -7.00 -9.01 -0.50
C ALA A 26 -6.98 -7.61 0.14
N GLN A 27 -6.34 -6.65 -0.54
CA GLN A 27 -6.31 -5.26 -0.12
C GLN A 27 -7.38 -4.46 -0.85
N HIS A 28 -8.25 -3.82 -0.09
CA HIS A 28 -9.20 -2.83 -0.60
C HIS A 28 -8.81 -1.45 -0.06
N PHE A 29 -8.53 -0.54 -0.98
CA PHE A 29 -8.11 0.82 -0.65
C PHE A 29 -9.03 1.86 -1.28
N PRO A 30 -9.19 3.04 -0.65
CA PRO A 30 -9.80 4.17 -1.33
C PRO A 30 -8.88 4.67 -2.45
N GLU A 31 -9.46 5.31 -3.47
CA GLU A 31 -8.74 5.82 -4.65
C GLU A 31 -7.48 6.63 -4.32
N CYS A 32 -7.55 7.52 -3.31
CA CYS A 32 -6.42 8.37 -2.93
C CYS A 32 -5.20 7.59 -2.40
N VAL A 33 -5.39 6.34 -1.98
CA VAL A 33 -4.31 5.43 -1.58
C VAL A 33 -3.80 4.66 -2.79
N ILE A 34 -4.69 4.20 -3.67
CA ILE A 34 -4.35 3.53 -4.94
C ILE A 34 -3.49 4.46 -5.81
N GLU A 35 -3.86 5.73 -5.94
CA GLU A 35 -3.08 6.74 -6.68
C GLU A 35 -1.64 6.84 -6.17
N ARG A 36 -1.43 6.76 -4.85
CA ARG A 36 -0.08 6.79 -4.26
C ARG A 36 0.69 5.50 -4.46
N LEU A 37 0.02 4.35 -4.40
CA LEU A 37 0.63 3.04 -4.67
C LEU A 37 1.10 2.96 -6.14
N LYS A 38 0.23 3.33 -7.09
CA LYS A 38 0.61 3.43 -8.51
C LYS A 38 1.72 4.47 -8.75
N TRP A 39 1.70 5.60 -8.04
CA TRP A 39 2.77 6.57 -8.13
C TRP A 39 4.11 6.00 -7.68
N VAL A 40 4.16 5.23 -6.58
CA VAL A 40 5.41 4.68 -6.03
C VAL A 40 5.96 3.51 -6.85
N GLU A 41 5.08 2.70 -7.46
CA GLU A 41 5.47 1.58 -8.32
C GLU A 41 6.38 2.02 -9.47
N ARG A 42 6.12 3.19 -10.06
CA ARG A 42 6.97 3.77 -11.11
C ARG A 42 8.40 3.99 -10.66
N TRP A 43 8.60 4.32 -9.38
CA TRP A 43 9.93 4.53 -8.80
C TRP A 43 10.59 3.23 -8.33
N ALA A 44 9.82 2.17 -8.11
CA ALA A 44 10.36 0.86 -7.76
C ALA A 44 11.25 0.30 -8.87
N GLU A 45 10.91 0.55 -10.14
CA GLU A 45 11.73 0.18 -11.30
C GLU A 45 13.03 1.00 -11.39
N ASP A 46 13.02 2.23 -10.86
CA ASP A 46 14.16 3.16 -10.84
C ASP A 46 15.05 3.02 -9.59
N GLY A 47 14.95 1.90 -8.87
CA GLY A 47 15.84 1.55 -7.75
C GLY A 47 15.36 1.98 -6.37
N LEU A 48 14.09 2.39 -6.23
CA LEU A 48 13.51 2.68 -4.92
C LEU A 48 13.44 1.40 -4.07
N THR A 49 14.07 1.44 -2.89
CA THR A 49 14.02 0.31 -1.94
C THR A 49 12.61 0.13 -1.39
N PHE A 50 12.29 -1.07 -0.86
CA PHE A 50 11.02 -1.31 -0.16
C PHE A 50 10.74 -0.28 0.94
N GLN A 51 11.74 0.01 1.79
CA GLN A 51 11.59 1.01 2.86
C GLN A 51 11.33 2.41 2.29
N GLY A 52 12.06 2.78 1.23
CA GLY A 52 11.84 4.05 0.52
C GLY A 52 10.42 4.14 -0.07
N ALA A 53 9.92 3.07 -0.68
CA ALA A 53 8.56 3.01 -1.21
C ALA A 53 7.51 3.11 -0.09
N PHE A 54 7.73 2.40 1.02
CA PHE A 54 6.87 2.44 2.19
C PHE A 54 6.78 3.84 2.79
N ASP A 55 7.94 4.48 3.01
CA ASP A 55 8.01 5.84 3.54
C ASP A 55 7.41 6.84 2.56
N ALA A 56 7.66 6.70 1.25
CA ALA A 56 7.12 7.56 0.22
C ALA A 56 5.59 7.47 0.10
N VAL A 57 5.01 6.26 0.16
CA VAL A 57 3.54 6.10 0.18
C VAL A 57 2.95 6.73 1.43
N LEU A 58 3.51 6.44 2.61
CA LEU A 58 2.97 6.94 3.87
C LEU A 58 3.18 8.43 4.06
N ALA A 59 4.30 8.98 3.61
CA ALA A 59 4.66 10.40 3.72
C ALA A 59 4.47 10.96 5.15
N ASN A 60 4.86 10.19 6.17
CA ASN A 60 4.73 10.60 7.58
C ASN A 60 5.61 11.83 7.89
N ASN A 61 6.74 11.97 7.19
CA ASN A 61 7.63 13.14 7.21
C ASN A 61 7.79 13.68 5.78
N GLU A 62 6.69 14.23 5.25
CA GLU A 62 6.56 14.62 3.84
C GLU A 62 7.68 15.57 3.39
N ASP A 63 8.02 16.60 4.16
CA ASP A 63 9.04 17.59 3.77
C ASP A 63 10.41 16.94 3.52
N GLN A 64 10.81 16.00 4.38
CA GLN A 64 12.09 15.30 4.25
C GLN A 64 12.08 14.37 3.02
N ILE A 65 11.00 13.61 2.83
CA ILE A 65 10.90 12.63 1.75
C ILE A 65 10.81 13.36 0.39
N ALA A 66 10.04 14.45 0.31
CA ALA A 66 9.93 15.28 -0.88
C ALA A 66 11.30 15.80 -1.32
N LYS A 67 12.11 16.27 -0.36
CA LYS A 67 13.47 16.74 -0.60
C LYS A 67 14.41 15.64 -1.11
N GLU A 68 14.24 14.40 -0.65
CA GLU A 68 15.02 13.26 -1.15
C GLU A 68 14.66 12.94 -2.61
N PHE A 69 13.37 13.10 -2.98
CA PHE A 69 12.92 12.94 -4.37
C PHE A 69 13.45 14.05 -5.29
N GLU A 70 13.73 15.27 -4.83
CA GLU A 70 14.32 16.35 -5.66
C GLU A 70 15.65 15.94 -6.33
N LEU A 71 16.32 14.89 -5.83
CA LEU A 71 17.59 14.38 -6.39
C LEU A 71 17.44 13.57 -7.69
N GLY A 72 16.22 13.25 -8.11
CA GLY A 72 16.03 12.47 -9.34
C GLY A 72 14.59 12.06 -9.67
N GLY A 73 13.60 12.50 -8.89
CA GLY A 73 12.21 12.13 -9.08
C GLY A 73 11.22 13.24 -8.81
N GLU A 74 9.97 12.99 -9.22
CA GLU A 74 8.85 13.90 -9.03
C GLU A 74 8.02 13.47 -7.82
N TRP A 75 8.04 14.30 -6.77
CA TRP A 75 7.26 14.06 -5.56
C TRP A 75 5.76 14.21 -5.81
N LEU A 76 4.95 13.29 -5.27
CA LEU A 76 3.48 13.41 -5.22
C LEU A 76 3.04 13.92 -3.84
N PRO A 77 2.57 15.18 -3.74
CA PRO A 77 2.11 15.74 -2.47
C PRO A 77 0.93 14.96 -1.88
N THR A 78 0.87 14.85 -0.56
CA THR A 78 -0.28 14.22 0.10
C THR A 78 -1.52 15.11 0.01
N THR A 79 -2.67 14.47 -0.24
CA THR A 79 -3.98 15.14 -0.18
C THR A 79 -4.55 15.07 1.24
N GLN A 80 -5.47 15.98 1.58
CA GLN A 80 -6.15 15.91 2.88
C GLN A 80 -6.91 14.59 3.05
N LYS A 81 -7.58 14.12 1.99
CA LYS A 81 -8.30 12.84 1.97
C LYS A 81 -7.37 11.66 2.28
N PHE A 82 -6.15 11.66 1.75
CA PHE A 82 -5.15 10.64 2.07
C PHE A 82 -4.72 10.74 3.54
N ARG A 83 -4.41 11.93 4.05
CA ARG A 83 -4.01 12.13 5.46
C ARG A 83 -5.11 11.71 6.44
N ASP A 84 -6.36 12.08 6.18
CA ASP A 84 -7.52 11.68 6.99
C ASP A 84 -7.70 10.16 7.03
N TRP A 85 -7.37 9.48 5.92
CA TRP A 85 -7.32 8.03 5.90
C TRP A 85 -6.09 7.54 6.69
N ARG A 86 -4.87 7.90 6.35
CA ARG A 86 -3.65 7.41 7.01
C ARG A 86 -3.69 7.60 8.54
N ASP A 87 -4.13 8.77 9.00
CA ASP A 87 -4.01 9.22 10.38
C ASP A 87 -5.24 8.94 11.24
N LYS A 88 -6.23 8.19 10.72
CA LYS A 88 -7.47 7.91 11.44
C LYS A 88 -7.18 7.29 12.82
N PRO A 89 -7.62 7.93 13.93
CA PRO A 89 -7.32 7.46 15.27
C PRO A 89 -7.76 6.01 15.51
N GLY A 90 -6.89 5.23 16.14
CA GLY A 90 -7.15 3.83 16.49
C GLY A 90 -6.95 2.80 15.37
N ILE A 91 -6.68 3.22 14.14
CA ILE A 91 -6.37 2.30 13.02
C ILE A 91 -5.17 2.70 12.15
N SER A 92 -4.51 3.83 12.44
CA SER A 92 -3.35 4.31 11.68
C SER A 92 -2.24 3.25 11.56
N GLY A 93 -1.90 2.59 12.68
CA GLY A 93 -0.92 1.48 12.66
C GLY A 93 -1.34 0.32 11.76
N THR A 94 -2.61 -0.05 11.76
CA THR A 94 -3.14 -1.09 10.86
C THR A 94 -3.08 -0.66 9.40
N ARG A 95 -3.36 0.62 9.10
CA ARG A 95 -3.25 1.17 7.74
C ARG A 95 -1.82 1.13 7.23
N GLN A 96 -0.83 1.42 8.07
CA GLN A 96 0.58 1.24 7.73
C GLN A 96 0.89 -0.23 7.40
N MET A 97 0.42 -1.17 8.21
CA MET A 97 0.59 -2.60 7.91
C MET A 97 -0.09 -3.02 6.59
N GLN A 98 -1.28 -2.49 6.28
CA GLN A 98 -1.93 -2.77 4.99
C GLN A 98 -1.09 -2.28 3.80
N ILE A 99 -0.47 -1.09 3.90
CA ILE A 99 0.42 -0.58 2.85
C ILE A 99 1.63 -1.50 2.68
N ALA A 100 2.21 -2.00 3.78
CA ALA A 100 3.32 -2.96 3.70
C ALA A 100 2.90 -4.25 2.98
N VAL A 101 1.73 -4.80 3.31
CA VAL A 101 1.18 -6.00 2.61
C VAL A 101 0.97 -5.70 1.14
N ALA A 102 0.40 -4.53 0.80
CA ALA A 102 0.15 -4.12 -0.58
C ALA A 102 1.42 -4.00 -1.41
N LEU A 103 2.49 -3.43 -0.84
CA LEU A 103 3.78 -3.30 -1.53
C LEU A 103 4.48 -4.65 -1.75
N MET A 104 4.25 -5.64 -0.87
CA MET A 104 4.86 -6.97 -0.99
C MET A 104 4.07 -7.93 -1.89
N TYR A 105 2.74 -7.84 -1.85
CA TYR A 105 1.84 -8.86 -2.42
C TYR A 105 0.80 -8.30 -3.39
N GLY A 106 0.78 -6.99 -3.62
CA GLY A 106 -0.19 -6.32 -4.46
C GLY A 106 -1.51 -5.98 -3.74
N TYR A 107 -2.38 -5.31 -4.49
CA TYR A 107 -3.73 -4.90 -4.10
C TYR A 107 -4.66 -5.13 -5.30
N GLU A 108 -5.98 -5.03 -5.13
CA GLU A 108 -6.94 -5.54 -6.12
C GLU A 108 -6.88 -4.93 -7.54
N ASP A 109 -6.16 -3.83 -7.75
CA ASP A 109 -5.85 -3.31 -9.09
C ASP A 109 -4.66 -4.01 -9.78
N ASN A 110 -3.98 -4.93 -9.09
CA ASN A 110 -2.94 -5.82 -9.61
C ASN A 110 -3.47 -7.22 -9.95
N LYS A 111 -4.76 -7.35 -10.30
CA LYS A 111 -5.23 -8.54 -11.01
C LYS A 111 -4.73 -8.52 -12.45
N GLU A 112 -3.46 -8.82 -12.65
CA GLU A 112 -3.17 -9.74 -13.73
C GLU A 112 -3.74 -11.10 -13.32
N VAL A 113 -4.80 -11.46 -14.04
CA VAL A 113 -5.31 -12.83 -14.11
C VAL A 113 -4.14 -13.70 -14.54
N THR A 114 -3.52 -14.44 -13.62
CA THR A 114 -2.85 -15.66 -14.04
C THR A 114 -3.93 -16.70 -14.16
N ASP A 115 -4.36 -16.89 -15.41
CA ASP A 115 -5.08 -18.06 -15.87
C ASP A 115 -4.46 -19.31 -15.25
N ASP A 116 -5.19 -19.96 -14.36
CA ASP A 116 -5.11 -21.39 -14.09
C ASP A 116 -6.43 -21.81 -13.41
N GLU A 117 -7.54 -21.51 -14.09
CA GLU A 117 -8.68 -22.42 -14.07
C GLU A 117 -8.41 -23.52 -15.12
N GLN A 118 -7.99 -24.70 -14.66
CA GLN A 118 -8.28 -26.00 -15.28
C GLN A 118 -8.03 -27.16 -14.31
#